data_AF-A0A925BFA9-F1
#
_entry.id   AF-A0A925BFA9-F1
#
_cell.length_a   1.000
_cell.length_b   1.000
_cell.length_c   1.000
_cell.angle_alpha   90.00
_cell.angle_beta   90.00
_cell.angle_gamma   90.00
#
_symmetry.space_group_name_H-M   'P 1'
#
loop_
_entity.id
_entity.type
_entity.pdbx_description
1 polymer ?
#
loop_
_entity_poly.entity_id
_entity_poly.type
_entity_poly.pdbx_seq_one_letter_code
_entity_poly.pdbx_strand_id
1 'polypeptide(L)'
;MIETRLAVRQYAFSLASVGIALGLTLYFREFFAEDPFLLFWVAGILSTLYGGLRAGLVSIFAAILLVDYFLVPPDYAFQIRLIDGVRLALFAGLALAINGLLAAVKRSEEKQRFLAQAGELLNSSLDYQTTLTEVARLAVPTIADWCVLDVIELNGELRRLAIVHRNPEKQSLAIQLQTRYPVIRPTDHHTLLNVMQSGQIHMVSEFPDTRLKAEARDNDHYLLLRELGFRSEIVTRLEARGQILGAITLVTGDSGRRFGQRDLILVRELARRAAMAIDNARLFRETQSQREQLRVILSSIADGVLAADKDQNITF
;
A
#
# COMPACT_ATOMS: atom_id res chain seq x y z
N MET A 1 15.03 11.45 11.12
CA MET A 1 16.40 11.81 10.67
C MET A 1 16.89 11.06 9.42
N ILE A 2 16.45 9.83 9.16
CA ILE A 2 16.90 9.01 8.01
C ILE A 2 16.30 9.49 6.67
N GLU A 3 15.00 9.81 6.64
CA GLU A 3 14.33 10.32 5.42
C GLU A 3 14.93 11.63 4.91
N THR A 4 15.35 12.52 5.82
CA THR A 4 15.98 13.80 5.48
C THR A 4 17.34 13.59 4.80
N ARG A 5 18.14 12.62 5.27
CA ARG A 5 19.43 12.29 4.65
C ARG A 5 19.27 11.65 3.27
N LEU A 6 18.23 10.84 3.08
CA LEU A 6 17.94 10.22 1.79
C LEU A 6 17.50 11.26 0.76
N ALA A 7 16.61 12.18 1.14
CA ALA A 7 16.17 13.27 0.28
C ALA A 7 17.34 14.16 -0.15
N VAL A 8 18.22 14.54 0.79
CA VAL A 8 19.43 15.32 0.48
C VAL A 8 20.34 14.60 -0.52
N ARG A 9 20.54 13.28 -0.38
CA ARG A 9 21.34 12.50 -1.34
C ARG A 9 20.71 12.45 -2.74
N GLN A 10 19.39 12.36 -2.83
CA GLN A 10 18.67 12.34 -4.10
C GLN A 10 18.77 13.68 -4.85
N TYR A 11 18.63 14.80 -4.15
CA TYR A 11 18.81 16.13 -4.74
C TYR A 11 20.27 16.43 -5.09
N ALA A 12 21.22 16.02 -4.25
CA ALA A 12 22.65 16.16 -4.54
C ALA A 12 23.05 15.39 -5.81
N PHE A 13 22.56 14.16 -5.97
CA PHE A 13 22.77 13.38 -7.19
C PHE A 13 22.19 14.08 -8.42
N SER A 14 20.97 14.62 -8.31
CA SER A 14 20.34 15.36 -9.40
C SER A 14 21.17 16.56 -9.85
N LEU A 15 21.65 17.38 -8.91
CA LEU A 15 22.48 18.54 -9.24
C LEU A 15 23.83 18.14 -9.81
N ALA A 16 24.46 17.09 -9.27
CA ALA A 16 25.72 16.57 -9.79
C ALA A 16 25.57 16.06 -11.23
N SER A 17 24.48 15.34 -11.52
CA SER A 17 24.19 14.84 -12.87
C SER A 17 24.04 15.97 -13.90
N VAL A 18 23.35 17.06 -13.54
CA VAL A 18 23.20 18.23 -14.41
C VAL A 18 24.54 18.98 -14.57
N GLY A 19 25.32 19.10 -13.50
CA GLY A 19 26.65 19.71 -13.56
C GLY A 19 27.63 18.93 -14.45
N ILE A 20 27.59 17.60 -14.41
CA ILE A 20 28.38 16.74 -15.30
C ILE A 20 27.92 16.93 -16.75
N ALA A 21 26.60 16.97 -17.01
CA ALA A 21 26.07 17.22 -18.34
C ALA A 21 26.56 18.58 -18.89
N LEU A 22 26.52 19.63 -18.07
CA LEU A 22 27.05 20.95 -18.45
C LEU A 22 28.55 20.88 -18.74
N GLY A 23 29.34 20.31 -17.83
CA GLY A 23 30.80 20.23 -17.99
C GLY A 23 31.22 19.48 -19.25
N LEU A 24 30.55 18.37 -19.57
CA LEU A 24 30.78 17.62 -20.80
C LEU A 24 30.34 18.39 -22.05
N THR A 25 29.20 19.08 -21.98
CA THR A 25 28.70 19.89 -23.11
C THR A 25 29.65 21.06 -23.41
N LEU A 26 30.21 21.69 -22.38
CA LEU A 26 31.21 22.75 -22.54
C LEU A 26 32.56 22.22 -23.02
N TYR A 27 33.01 21.07 -22.51
CA TYR A 27 34.28 20.46 -22.92
C TYR A 27 34.25 20.01 -24.39
N PHE A 28 33.12 19.48 -24.85
CA PHE A 28 32.91 19.03 -26.23
C PHE A 28 32.01 19.99 -27.02
N ARG A 29 32.21 21.32 -26.88
CA ARG A 29 31.32 22.34 -27.46
C ARG A 29 31.13 22.21 -28.97
N GLU A 30 32.18 21.82 -29.71
CA GLU A 30 32.11 21.62 -31.16
C GLU A 30 31.24 20.42 -31.56
N PHE A 31 31.26 19.35 -30.76
CA PHE A 31 30.47 18.14 -31.02
C PHE A 31 28.99 18.34 -30.71
N PHE A 32 28.67 19.09 -29.64
CA PHE A 32 27.30 19.37 -29.22
C PHE A 32 26.75 20.71 -29.73
N ALA A 33 27.39 21.33 -30.72
CA ALA A 33 26.98 22.63 -31.24
C ALA A 33 25.56 22.60 -31.87
N GLU A 34 25.19 21.49 -32.50
CA GLU A 34 23.87 21.33 -33.15
C GLU A 34 22.75 21.00 -32.15
N ASP A 35 23.03 20.18 -31.13
CA ASP A 35 22.07 19.83 -30.07
C ASP A 35 22.72 19.88 -28.68
N PRO A 36 22.80 21.09 -28.07
CA PRO A 36 23.43 21.27 -26.78
C PRO A 36 22.61 20.71 -25.61
N PHE A 37 21.38 20.25 -25.85
CA PHE A 37 20.45 19.78 -24.82
C PHE A 37 20.58 18.27 -24.56
N LEU A 38 21.26 17.52 -25.44
CA LEU A 38 21.28 16.06 -25.45
C LEU A 38 21.72 15.44 -24.11
N LEU A 39 22.78 15.97 -23.50
CA LEU A 39 23.27 15.46 -22.21
C LEU A 39 22.35 15.82 -21.03
N PHE A 40 21.60 16.91 -21.14
CA PHE A 40 20.63 17.31 -20.12
C PHE A 40 19.39 16.40 -20.11
N TRP A 41 19.02 15.81 -21.25
CA TRP A 41 18.00 14.75 -21.31
C TRP A 41 18.40 13.54 -20.47
N VAL A 42 19.63 13.06 -20.67
CA VAL A 42 20.17 11.91 -19.93
C VAL A 42 20.22 12.22 -18.43
N ALA A 43 20.66 13.42 -18.06
CA ALA A 43 20.70 13.85 -16.67
C ALA A 43 19.31 13.90 -16.02
N GLY A 44 18.30 14.41 -16.73
CA GLY A 44 16.91 14.43 -16.28
C GLY A 44 16.36 13.03 -16.03
N ILE A 45 16.61 12.09 -16.96
CA ILE A 45 16.18 10.69 -16.84
C ILE A 45 16.86 10.02 -15.63
N LEU A 46 18.19 10.13 -15.49
CA LEU A 46 18.92 9.54 -14.37
C LEU A 46 18.48 10.10 -13.02
N SER A 47 18.21 11.41 -12.96
CA SER A 47 17.71 12.08 -11.75
C SER A 47 16.35 11.53 -11.32
N THR A 48 15.45 11.28 -12.26
CA THR A 48 14.13 10.70 -11.99
C THR A 48 14.20 9.23 -11.61
N LEU A 49 15.06 8.45 -12.27
CA LEU A 49 15.25 7.04 -11.94
C LEU A 49 15.79 6.85 -10.51
N TYR A 50 16.76 7.67 -10.11
CA TYR A 50 17.43 7.57 -8.82
C TYR A 50 16.69 8.28 -7.68
N GLY A 51 16.19 9.49 -7.92
CA GLY A 51 15.58 10.35 -6.89
C GLY A 51 14.07 10.52 -7.00
N GLY A 52 13.42 9.86 -7.95
CA GLY A 52 11.99 9.98 -8.19
C GLY A 52 11.60 11.33 -8.80
N LEU A 53 10.28 11.57 -8.87
CA LEU A 53 9.72 12.71 -9.60
C LEU A 53 10.23 14.07 -9.10
N ARG A 54 10.39 14.25 -7.78
CA ARG A 54 10.84 15.52 -7.20
C ARG A 54 12.28 15.85 -7.60
N ALA A 55 13.18 14.88 -7.56
CA ALA A 55 14.56 15.06 -8.02
C ALA A 55 14.62 15.30 -9.53
N GLY A 56 13.79 14.60 -10.32
CA GLY A 56 13.64 14.85 -11.75
C GLY A 56 13.23 16.29 -12.09
N LEU A 57 12.27 16.86 -11.35
CA LEU A 57 11.83 18.24 -11.53
C LEU A 57 12.93 19.25 -11.17
N VAL A 58 13.68 19.01 -10.10
CA VAL A 58 14.83 19.84 -9.71
C VAL A 58 15.91 19.79 -10.81
N SER A 59 16.17 18.61 -11.38
CA SER A 59 17.09 18.42 -12.50
C SER A 59 16.68 19.26 -13.71
N ILE A 60 15.40 19.21 -14.09
CA ILE A 60 14.86 19.99 -15.22
C ILE A 60 15.02 21.49 -14.96
N PHE A 61 14.65 21.95 -13.78
CA PHE A 61 14.75 23.37 -13.43
C PHE A 61 16.20 23.86 -13.46
N ALA A 62 17.13 23.09 -12.89
CA ALA A 62 18.56 23.39 -12.93
C ALA A 62 19.11 23.36 -14.38
N ALA A 63 18.69 22.39 -15.19
CA ALA A 63 19.07 22.29 -16.59
C ALA A 63 18.58 23.51 -17.40
N ILE A 64 17.34 23.94 -17.21
CA ILE A 64 16.79 25.14 -17.87
C ILE A 64 17.64 26.37 -17.52
N LEU A 65 17.93 26.59 -16.24
CA LEU A 65 18.73 27.74 -15.81
C LEU A 65 20.15 27.71 -16.38
N LEU A 66 20.80 26.55 -16.36
CA LEU A 66 22.18 26.42 -16.84
C LEU A 66 22.26 26.52 -18.36
N VAL A 67 21.30 25.97 -19.08
CA VAL A 67 21.25 26.06 -20.55
C VAL A 67 20.97 27.48 -21.00
N ASP A 68 20.01 28.16 -20.37
CA ASP A 68 19.71 29.58 -20.66
C ASP A 68 20.92 30.48 -20.39
N TYR A 69 21.68 30.23 -19.32
CA TYR A 69 22.81 31.07 -18.95
C TYR A 69 24.11 30.79 -19.74
N PHE A 70 24.44 29.52 -20.01
CA PHE A 70 25.74 29.14 -20.60
C PHE A 70 25.70 28.79 -22.09
N LEU A 71 24.53 28.44 -22.64
CA LEU A 71 24.44 27.87 -23.98
C LEU A 71 23.57 28.69 -24.95
N VAL A 72 22.71 29.58 -24.44
CA VAL A 72 21.89 30.49 -25.25
C VAL A 72 22.61 31.84 -25.40
N PRO A 73 22.97 32.28 -26.63
CA PRO A 73 23.61 33.58 -26.83
C PRO A 73 22.64 34.75 -26.57
N PRO A 74 23.06 35.84 -25.89
CA PRO A 74 24.43 36.15 -25.45
C PRO A 74 24.88 35.39 -24.20
N ASP A 75 26.07 34.76 -24.29
CA ASP A 75 26.69 34.02 -23.18
C ASP A 75 26.74 34.90 -21.90
N TYR A 76 26.40 34.31 -20.75
CA TYR A 76 26.40 34.95 -19.42
C TYR A 76 25.33 36.02 -19.19
N ALA A 77 24.28 36.10 -20.02
CA ALA A 77 23.17 37.02 -19.82
C ALA A 77 21.80 36.35 -20.03
N PHE A 78 20.87 36.61 -19.10
CA PHE A 78 19.47 36.19 -19.23
C PHE A 78 18.74 37.08 -20.26
N GLN A 79 18.89 36.80 -21.55
CA GLN A 79 18.14 37.45 -22.63
C GLN A 79 17.45 36.41 -23.51
N ILE A 80 16.21 36.04 -23.13
CA ILE A 80 15.40 35.08 -23.87
C ILE A 80 15.00 35.68 -25.23
N ARG A 81 15.70 35.30 -26.31
CA ARG A 81 15.20 35.52 -27.67
C ARG A 81 14.02 34.57 -27.91
N LEU A 82 13.03 35.00 -28.70
CA LEU A 82 11.78 34.25 -28.92
C LEU A 82 12.03 32.81 -29.43
N ILE A 83 13.07 32.61 -30.25
CA ILE A 83 13.47 31.29 -30.79
C ILE A 83 14.06 30.37 -29.70
N ASP A 84 14.85 30.92 -28.79
CA ASP A 84 15.47 30.16 -27.69
C ASP A 84 14.44 29.82 -26.60
N GLY A 85 13.46 30.71 -26.38
CA GLY A 85 12.30 30.44 -25.53
C GLY A 85 11.45 29.25 -26.01
N VAL A 86 11.27 29.07 -27.32
CA VAL A 86 10.54 27.92 -27.88
C VAL A 86 11.31 26.61 -27.64
N ARG A 87 12.63 26.60 -27.82
CA ARG A 87 13.46 25.42 -27.56
C ARG A 87 13.45 25.03 -26.08
N LEU A 88 13.57 25.99 -25.17
CA LEU A 88 13.46 25.76 -23.73
C LEU A 88 12.07 25.26 -23.33
N ALA A 89 11.01 25.80 -23.93
CA ALA A 89 9.64 25.33 -23.68
C ALA A 89 9.41 23.89 -24.17
N LEU A 90 9.92 23.54 -25.35
CA LEU A 90 9.87 22.16 -25.87
C LEU A 90 10.69 21.20 -25.00
N PHE A 91 11.88 21.60 -24.58
CA PHE A 91 12.72 20.84 -23.63
C PHE A 91 11.98 20.61 -22.31
N ALA A 92 11.46 21.67 -21.70
CA ALA A 92 10.70 21.56 -20.45
C ALA A 92 9.46 20.67 -20.61
N GLY A 93 8.70 20.84 -21.69
CA GLY A 93 7.49 20.07 -21.96
C GLY A 93 7.76 18.58 -22.16
N LEU A 94 8.76 18.23 -22.98
CA LEU A 94 9.12 16.84 -23.21
C LEU A 94 9.79 16.22 -21.97
N ALA A 95 10.56 16.97 -21.17
CA ALA A 95 11.16 16.46 -19.94
C ALA A 95 10.10 16.20 -18.86
N LEU A 96 9.10 17.07 -18.76
CA LEU A 96 7.92 16.82 -17.92
C LEU A 96 7.14 15.60 -18.39
N ALA A 97 6.93 15.44 -19.70
CA ALA A 97 6.21 14.30 -20.27
C ALA A 97 6.94 12.97 -20.00
N ILE A 98 8.25 12.91 -20.27
CA ILE A 98 9.09 11.73 -20.03
C ILE A 98 9.12 11.39 -18.54
N ASN A 99 9.36 12.37 -17.66
CA ASN A 99 9.37 12.13 -16.22
C ASN A 99 8.00 11.67 -15.69
N GLY A 100 6.91 12.24 -16.22
CA GLY A 100 5.55 11.79 -15.92
C GLY A 100 5.32 10.34 -16.35
N LEU A 101 5.77 9.96 -17.54
CA LEU A 101 5.66 8.61 -18.08
C LEU A 101 6.49 7.60 -17.26
N LEU A 102 7.76 7.89 -16.98
CA LEU A 102 8.62 7.03 -16.15
C LEU A 102 8.02 6.84 -14.75
N ALA A 103 7.53 7.93 -14.13
CA ALA A 103 6.88 7.85 -12.83
C ALA A 103 5.59 7.02 -12.87
N ALA A 104 4.81 7.10 -13.96
CA ALA A 104 3.61 6.29 -14.14
C ALA A 104 3.94 4.79 -14.30
N VAL A 105 4.95 4.46 -15.11
CA VAL A 105 5.43 3.08 -15.31
C VAL A 105 5.90 2.48 -14.00
N LYS A 106 6.79 3.18 -13.28
CA LYS A 106 7.34 2.69 -12.00
C LYS A 106 6.25 2.44 -10.95
N ARG A 107 5.25 3.33 -10.85
CA ARG A 107 4.09 3.14 -9.96
C ARG A 107 3.25 1.92 -10.36
N SER A 108 3.12 1.65 -11.66
CA SER A 108 2.38 0.47 -12.14
C SER A 108 3.12 -0.82 -11.76
N GLU A 109 4.43 -0.86 -11.96
CA GLU A 109 5.27 -2.01 -11.60
C GLU A 109 5.26 -2.28 -10.08
N GLU A 110 5.39 -1.25 -9.26
CA GLU A 110 5.34 -1.37 -7.79
C GLU A 110 3.99 -1.95 -7.33
N LYS A 111 2.87 -1.48 -7.91
CA LYS A 111 1.53 -1.98 -7.60
C LYS A 111 1.35 -3.44 -8.03
N GLN A 112 1.84 -3.82 -9.21
CA GLN A 112 1.78 -5.20 -9.70
C GLN A 112 2.63 -6.14 -8.83
N ARG A 113 3.85 -5.72 -8.48
CA ARG A 113 4.75 -6.48 -7.61
C ARG A 113 4.13 -6.70 -6.22
N PHE A 114 3.53 -5.66 -5.65
CA PHE A 114 2.80 -5.76 -4.40
C PHE A 114 1.67 -6.80 -4.47
N LEU A 115 0.82 -6.72 -5.50
CA LEU A 115 -0.27 -7.69 -5.65
C LEU A 115 0.27 -9.12 -5.81
N ALA A 116 1.35 -9.31 -6.59
CA ALA A 116 1.98 -10.61 -6.76
C ALA A 116 2.50 -11.18 -5.43
N GLN A 117 3.26 -10.39 -4.67
CA GLN A 117 3.78 -10.79 -3.35
C GLN A 117 2.68 -11.06 -2.33
N ALA A 118 1.65 -10.21 -2.28
CA ALA A 118 0.49 -10.43 -1.42
C ALA A 118 -0.23 -11.73 -1.80
N GLY A 119 -0.40 -12.01 -3.10
CA GLY A 119 -0.99 -13.26 -3.58
C GLY A 119 -0.19 -14.51 -3.23
N GLU A 120 1.14 -14.43 -3.30
CA GLU A 120 2.04 -15.52 -2.91
C GLU A 120 1.95 -15.83 -1.41
N LEU A 121 2.01 -14.80 -0.56
CA LEU A 121 1.82 -14.96 0.89
C LEU A 121 0.47 -15.57 1.21
N LEU A 122 -0.61 -15.06 0.60
CA LEU A 122 -1.98 -15.53 0.81
C LEU A 122 -2.19 -17.01 0.44
N ASN A 123 -1.37 -17.55 -0.47
CA ASN A 123 -1.44 -18.94 -0.90
C ASN A 123 -0.47 -19.88 -0.15
N SER A 124 0.53 -19.37 0.56
CA SER A 124 1.62 -20.18 1.10
C SER A 124 1.31 -20.79 2.47
N SER A 125 0.33 -20.27 3.20
CA SER A 125 0.03 -20.68 4.58
C SER A 125 -1.45 -20.94 4.80
N LEU A 126 -1.73 -22.01 5.56
CA LEU A 126 -3.06 -22.36 6.03
C LEU A 126 -3.46 -21.57 7.29
N ASP A 127 -2.51 -20.86 7.90
CA ASP A 127 -2.78 -19.90 8.96
C ASP A 127 -3.10 -18.53 8.35
N TYR A 128 -4.38 -18.35 8.04
CA TYR A 128 -4.88 -17.07 7.50
C TYR A 128 -4.64 -15.89 8.45
N GLN A 129 -4.54 -16.09 9.78
CA GLN A 129 -4.41 -15.00 10.73
C GLN A 129 -3.04 -14.32 10.60
N THR A 130 -1.98 -15.14 10.67
CA THR A 130 -0.61 -14.67 10.46
C THR A 130 -0.44 -14.11 9.06
N THR A 131 -0.96 -14.81 8.06
CA THR A 131 -0.80 -14.44 6.65
C THR A 131 -1.46 -13.10 6.32
N LEU A 132 -2.68 -12.86 6.79
CA LEU A 132 -3.34 -11.57 6.60
C LEU A 132 -2.60 -10.44 7.31
N THR A 133 -2.05 -10.70 8.49
CA THR A 133 -1.24 -9.71 9.21
C THR A 133 0.00 -9.32 8.39
N GLU A 134 0.70 -10.29 7.79
CA GLU A 134 1.84 -10.02 6.91
C GLU A 134 1.43 -9.27 5.63
N VAL A 135 0.28 -9.60 5.04
CA VAL A 135 -0.27 -8.84 3.91
C VAL A 135 -0.61 -7.40 4.29
N ALA A 136 -1.15 -7.17 5.49
CA ALA A 136 -1.37 -5.82 6.02
C ALA A 136 -0.04 -5.07 6.22
N ARG A 137 1.02 -5.76 6.68
CA ARG A 137 2.38 -5.20 6.74
C ARG A 137 2.96 -4.89 5.37
N LEU A 138 2.63 -5.63 4.32
CA LEU A 138 3.03 -5.26 2.95
C LEU A 138 2.20 -4.10 2.39
N ALA A 139 0.91 -4.05 2.71
CA ALA A 139 0.01 -2.97 2.31
C ALA A 139 0.44 -1.62 2.92
N VAL A 140 1.03 -1.66 4.11
CA VAL A 140 1.59 -0.52 4.84
C VAL A 140 3.12 -0.55 4.70
N PRO A 141 3.74 0.16 3.73
CA PRO A 141 3.47 1.57 3.38
C PRO A 141 2.97 1.78 1.94
N THR A 142 2.79 0.70 1.18
CA THR A 142 2.54 0.72 -0.26
C THR A 142 1.28 1.50 -0.63
N ILE A 143 0.17 1.23 0.07
CA ILE A 143 -1.15 1.78 -0.25
C ILE A 143 -1.77 2.59 0.88
N ALA A 144 -1.39 2.34 2.14
CA ALA A 144 -1.93 3.05 3.30
C ALA A 144 -0.85 3.39 4.34
N ASP A 145 -1.20 4.25 5.30
CA ASP A 145 -0.35 4.52 6.48
C ASP A 145 -0.64 3.56 7.62
N TRP A 146 -1.86 3.03 7.67
CA TRP A 146 -2.21 1.92 8.53
C TRP A 146 -3.39 1.12 7.96
N CYS A 147 -3.47 -0.13 8.40
CA CYS A 147 -4.40 -1.13 7.91
C CYS A 147 -5.04 -1.84 9.09
N VAL A 148 -6.36 -1.97 9.04
CA VAL A 148 -7.17 -2.72 9.99
C VAL A 148 -7.81 -3.88 9.24
N LEU A 149 -7.70 -5.07 9.81
CA LEU A 149 -8.33 -6.29 9.31
C LEU A 149 -9.35 -6.77 10.33
N ASP A 150 -10.59 -6.91 9.89
CA ASP A 150 -11.69 -7.43 10.69
C ASP A 150 -12.22 -8.70 10.02
N VAL A 151 -12.43 -9.76 10.80
CA VAL A 151 -12.88 -11.08 10.32
C VAL A 151 -14.13 -11.50 11.06
N ILE A 152 -15.04 -12.17 10.35
CA ILE A 152 -16.24 -12.75 10.96
C ILE A 152 -15.87 -14.10 11.55
N GLU A 153 -15.96 -14.26 12.86
CA GLU A 153 -15.76 -15.55 13.51
C GLU A 153 -16.95 -16.50 13.29
N LEU A 154 -16.80 -17.78 13.64
CA LEU A 154 -17.86 -18.79 13.46
C LEU A 154 -19.13 -18.49 14.26
N ASN A 155 -19.02 -17.72 15.34
CA ASN A 155 -20.14 -17.23 16.13
C ASN A 155 -20.89 -16.05 15.47
N GLY A 156 -20.41 -15.58 14.31
CA GLY A 156 -20.97 -14.43 13.59
C GLY A 156 -20.46 -13.07 14.08
N GLU A 157 -19.59 -13.02 15.10
CA GLU A 157 -19.04 -11.77 15.59
C GLU A 157 -17.97 -11.22 14.65
N LEU A 158 -18.02 -9.91 14.41
CA LEU A 158 -16.98 -9.23 13.65
C LEU A 158 -15.85 -8.80 14.59
N ARG A 159 -14.75 -9.52 14.50
CA ARG A 159 -13.58 -9.32 15.36
C ARG A 159 -12.41 -8.72 14.60
N ARG A 160 -11.76 -7.76 15.22
CA ARG A 160 -10.52 -7.16 14.76
C ARG A 160 -9.36 -8.14 14.91
N LEU A 161 -8.88 -8.62 13.77
CA LEU A 161 -7.78 -9.57 13.68
C LEU A 161 -6.42 -8.88 13.86
N ALA A 162 -6.22 -7.74 13.20
CA ALA A 162 -4.94 -7.04 13.22
C ALA A 162 -5.09 -5.55 12.95
N ILE A 163 -4.23 -4.75 13.59
CA ILE A 163 -3.95 -3.36 13.20
C ILE A 163 -2.45 -3.20 12.96
N VAL A 164 -2.10 -2.74 11.76
CA VAL A 164 -0.71 -2.49 11.36
C VAL A 164 -0.54 -1.02 11.00
N HIS A 165 0.43 -0.36 11.61
CA HIS A 165 0.73 1.06 11.41
C HIS A 165 2.16 1.25 10.87
N ARG A 166 2.34 2.19 9.93
CA ARG A 166 3.63 2.48 9.29
C ARG A 166 4.65 3.03 10.27
N ASN A 167 4.22 3.95 11.14
CA ASN A 167 5.06 4.51 12.20
C ASN A 167 5.18 3.48 13.35
N PRO A 168 6.39 2.98 13.67
CA PRO A 168 6.62 2.05 14.78
C PRO A 168 6.21 2.61 16.14
N GLU A 169 6.34 3.92 16.37
CA GLU A 169 5.97 4.56 17.64
C GLU A 169 4.46 4.46 17.89
N LYS A 170 3.67 4.56 16.82
CA LYS A 170 2.21 4.44 16.85
C LYS A 170 1.71 2.99 16.80
N GLN A 171 2.57 2.01 16.52
CA GLN A 171 2.18 0.60 16.52
C GLN A 171 1.75 0.13 17.92
N SER A 172 2.31 0.70 18.99
CA SER A 172 1.90 0.42 20.36
C SER A 172 0.44 0.85 20.62
N LEU A 173 0.05 2.03 20.15
CA LEU A 173 -1.33 2.54 20.20
C LEU A 173 -2.28 1.69 19.35
N ALA A 174 -1.82 1.22 18.18
CA ALA A 174 -2.59 0.31 17.33
C ALA A 174 -2.90 -1.01 18.06
N ILE A 175 -1.92 -1.58 18.77
CA ILE A 175 -2.12 -2.79 19.59
C ILE A 175 -3.07 -2.50 20.76
N GLN A 176 -2.96 -1.33 21.42
CA GLN A 176 -3.91 -0.92 22.46
C GLN A 176 -5.35 -0.81 21.94
N LEU A 177 -5.53 -0.19 20.77
CA LEU A 177 -6.84 -0.08 20.11
C LEU A 177 -7.41 -1.47 19.79
N GLN A 178 -6.59 -2.38 19.25
CA GLN A 178 -6.99 -3.76 18.99
C GLN A 178 -7.40 -4.50 20.28
N THR A 179 -6.71 -4.25 21.39
CA THR A 179 -6.93 -4.98 22.65
C THR A 179 -8.14 -4.46 23.41
N ARG A 180 -8.34 -3.14 23.47
CA ARG A 180 -9.48 -2.51 24.17
C ARG A 180 -10.79 -2.58 23.37
N TYR A 181 -10.69 -2.59 22.03
CA TYR A 181 -11.84 -2.61 21.13
C TYR A 181 -11.73 -3.75 20.09
N PRO A 182 -11.73 -5.02 20.54
CA PRO A 182 -11.50 -6.17 19.65
C PRO A 182 -12.72 -6.54 18.80
N VAL A 183 -13.93 -6.12 19.19
CA VAL A 183 -15.19 -6.51 18.53
C VAL A 183 -15.95 -5.28 18.07
N ILE A 184 -16.39 -5.30 16.82
CA ILE A 184 -17.29 -4.31 16.23
C ILE A 184 -18.72 -4.79 16.44
N ARG A 185 -19.51 -4.00 17.16
CA ARG A 185 -20.90 -4.32 17.50
C ARG A 185 -21.82 -3.83 16.39
N PRO A 186 -22.94 -4.53 16.09
CA PRO A 186 -23.92 -4.06 15.11
C PRO A 186 -24.52 -2.69 15.42
N THR A 187 -24.49 -2.26 16.69
CA THR A 187 -24.98 -0.96 17.16
C THR A 187 -23.94 0.16 17.10
N ASP A 188 -22.68 -0.13 16.74
CA ASP A 188 -21.66 0.90 16.59
C ASP A 188 -21.95 1.75 15.34
N HIS A 189 -21.66 3.04 15.41
CA HIS A 189 -21.73 3.92 14.23
C HIS A 189 -20.39 3.85 13.51
N HIS A 190 -20.21 2.85 12.64
CA HIS A 190 -18.93 2.60 11.98
C HIS A 190 -19.10 2.44 10.47
N THR A 191 -18.29 3.15 9.67
CA THR A 191 -18.37 3.12 8.19
C THR A 191 -18.29 1.70 7.60
N LEU A 192 -17.48 0.84 8.23
CA LEU A 192 -17.43 -0.60 7.94
C LEU A 192 -18.80 -1.28 7.93
N LEU A 193 -19.71 -0.99 8.87
CA LEU A 193 -21.01 -1.68 8.90
C LEU A 193 -21.87 -1.31 7.69
N ASN A 194 -21.81 -0.07 7.25
CA ASN A 194 -22.48 0.37 6.02
C ASN A 194 -21.91 -0.37 4.80
N VAL A 195 -20.59 -0.54 4.74
CA VAL A 195 -19.93 -1.34 3.69
C VAL A 195 -20.42 -2.78 3.76
N MET A 196 -20.49 -3.38 4.95
CA MET A 196 -20.98 -4.74 5.21
C MET A 196 -22.47 -4.93 4.89
N GLN A 197 -23.25 -3.87 4.73
CA GLN A 197 -24.65 -3.91 4.26
C GLN A 197 -24.80 -3.57 2.76
N SER A 198 -24.12 -2.52 2.27
CA SER A 198 -24.27 -2.01 0.89
C SER A 198 -23.58 -2.84 -0.20
N GLY A 199 -22.43 -3.44 0.09
CA GLY A 199 -21.63 -4.25 -0.84
C GLY A 199 -20.67 -3.43 -1.66
N GLN A 200 -20.73 -2.10 -1.49
CA GLN A 200 -19.92 -1.17 -2.23
C GLN A 200 -18.68 -0.81 -1.42
N ILE A 201 -17.55 -0.68 -2.11
CA ILE A 201 -16.35 -0.11 -1.54
C ILE A 201 -16.64 1.36 -1.19
N HIS A 202 -16.43 1.74 0.07
CA HIS A 202 -16.57 3.12 0.49
C HIS A 202 -15.18 3.76 0.58
N MET A 203 -15.07 4.97 0.05
CA MET A 203 -13.88 5.80 0.18
C MET A 203 -14.28 7.16 0.72
N VAL A 204 -13.74 7.50 1.88
CA VAL A 204 -13.93 8.79 2.50
C VAL A 204 -12.63 9.57 2.37
N SER A 205 -12.64 10.61 1.53
CA SER A 205 -11.44 11.40 1.20
C SER A 205 -10.98 12.30 2.35
N GLU A 206 -11.86 12.59 3.31
CA GLU A 206 -11.56 13.39 4.49
C GLU A 206 -12.51 13.01 5.63
N PHE A 207 -11.92 12.68 6.78
CA PHE A 207 -12.61 12.38 8.02
C PHE A 207 -12.47 13.59 8.96
N PRO A 208 -13.48 14.47 9.03
CA PRO A 208 -13.43 15.59 9.95
C PRO A 208 -13.45 15.09 11.39
N ASP A 209 -12.80 15.81 12.30
CA ASP A 209 -12.69 15.44 13.72
C ASP A 209 -14.07 15.26 14.39
N THR A 210 -15.07 16.02 13.94
CA THR A 210 -16.47 15.88 14.38
C THR A 210 -17.06 14.51 14.04
N ARG A 211 -16.77 14.00 12.84
CA ARG A 211 -17.20 12.66 12.42
C ARG A 211 -16.40 11.58 13.13
N LEU A 212 -15.10 11.76 13.30
CA LEU A 212 -14.26 10.84 14.07
C LEU A 212 -14.79 10.66 15.50
N LYS A 213 -15.20 11.77 16.14
CA LYS A 213 -15.79 11.75 17.47
C LYS A 213 -17.17 11.08 17.51
N ALA A 214 -17.98 11.24 16.45
CA ALA A 214 -19.30 10.63 16.35
C ALA A 214 -19.25 9.11 16.09
N GLU A 215 -18.25 8.63 15.33
CA GLU A 215 -18.04 7.19 15.08
C GLU A 215 -17.28 6.49 16.24
N ALA A 216 -16.62 7.26 17.11
CA ALA A 216 -15.98 6.72 18.30
C ALA A 216 -17.01 6.25 19.34
N ARG A 217 -16.73 5.09 19.93
CA ARG A 217 -17.58 4.45 20.95
C ARG A 217 -17.59 5.22 22.27
N ASP A 218 -16.44 5.77 22.64
CA ASP A 218 -16.22 6.55 23.86
C ASP A 218 -15.06 7.53 23.65
N ASN A 219 -14.76 8.33 24.66
CA ASN A 219 -13.71 9.35 24.58
C ASN A 219 -12.30 8.75 24.41
N ASP A 220 -12.01 7.60 25.03
CA ASP A 220 -10.71 6.94 24.91
C ASP A 220 -10.51 6.38 23.50
N HIS A 221 -11.55 5.78 22.92
CA HIS A 221 -11.55 5.32 21.54
C HIS A 221 -11.28 6.49 20.58
N TYR A 222 -11.96 7.63 20.77
CA TYR A 222 -11.75 8.85 19.99
C TYR A 222 -10.28 9.33 20.07
N LEU A 223 -9.73 9.43 21.28
CA LEU A 223 -8.35 9.87 21.49
C LEU A 223 -7.34 8.94 20.81
N LEU A 224 -7.52 7.62 20.91
CA LEU A 224 -6.68 6.64 20.22
C LEU A 224 -6.73 6.80 18.70
N LEU A 225 -7.93 6.92 18.11
CA LEU A 225 -8.08 7.11 16.66
C LEU A 225 -7.44 8.42 16.18
N ARG A 226 -7.59 9.48 16.97
CA ARG A 226 -7.00 10.80 16.68
C ARG A 226 -5.48 10.76 16.76
N GLU A 227 -4.93 10.11 17.79
CA GLU A 227 -3.48 9.99 17.97
C GLU A 227 -2.83 9.12 16.89
N LEU A 228 -3.54 8.07 16.43
CA LEU A 228 -3.13 7.28 15.27
C LEU A 228 -3.10 8.10 13.97
N GLY A 229 -3.80 9.24 13.91
CA GLY A 229 -3.75 10.18 12.79
C GLY A 229 -4.76 9.87 11.70
N PHE A 230 -5.97 9.44 12.06
CA PHE A 230 -7.04 9.12 11.12
C PHE A 230 -7.44 10.34 10.26
N ARG A 231 -7.25 10.30 8.93
CA ARG A 231 -7.65 11.41 8.02
C ARG A 231 -8.50 11.01 6.83
N SER A 232 -8.28 9.85 6.24
CA SER A 232 -9.05 9.36 5.10
C SER A 232 -8.97 7.84 5.08
N GLU A 233 -10.04 7.19 4.61
CA GLU A 233 -10.13 5.74 4.60
C GLU A 233 -10.70 5.19 3.28
N ILE A 234 -10.29 3.97 2.95
CA ILE A 234 -10.99 3.07 2.05
C ILE A 234 -11.39 1.84 2.86
N VAL A 235 -12.66 1.45 2.77
CA VAL A 235 -13.18 0.24 3.41
C VAL A 235 -13.82 -0.64 2.36
N THR A 236 -13.45 -1.93 2.35
CA THR A 236 -14.05 -2.94 1.49
C THR A 236 -14.28 -4.25 2.23
N ARG A 237 -15.27 -5.01 1.77
CA ARG A 237 -15.52 -6.36 2.27
C ARG A 237 -14.48 -7.34 1.77
N LEU A 238 -14.26 -8.38 2.57
CA LEU A 238 -13.60 -9.61 2.17
C LEU A 238 -14.70 -10.62 1.86
N GLU A 239 -14.99 -10.82 0.58
CA GLU A 239 -16.05 -11.71 0.12
C GLU A 239 -15.50 -12.79 -0.81
N ALA A 240 -15.86 -14.05 -0.56
CA ALA A 240 -15.51 -15.19 -1.39
C ALA A 240 -16.72 -16.10 -1.55
N ARG A 241 -16.97 -16.57 -2.78
CA ARG A 241 -18.07 -17.51 -3.11
C ARG A 241 -19.44 -17.06 -2.59
N GLY A 242 -19.72 -15.75 -2.60
CA GLY A 242 -20.97 -15.16 -2.12
C GLY A 242 -21.10 -15.09 -0.60
N GLN A 243 -20.06 -15.41 0.16
CA GLN A 243 -20.01 -15.27 1.61
C GLN A 243 -19.10 -14.13 2.03
N ILE A 244 -19.59 -13.29 2.94
CA ILE A 244 -18.81 -12.22 3.54
C ILE A 244 -18.01 -12.82 4.70
N LEU A 245 -16.69 -12.72 4.61
CA LEU A 245 -15.75 -13.31 5.55
C LEU A 245 -15.14 -12.29 6.52
N GLY A 246 -15.26 -11.00 6.21
CA GLY A 246 -14.70 -9.90 6.97
C GLY A 246 -14.63 -8.60 6.18
N ALA A 247 -13.76 -7.68 6.59
CA ALA A 247 -13.48 -6.42 5.92
C ALA A 247 -12.01 -6.02 6.10
N ILE A 248 -11.53 -5.18 5.18
CA ILE A 248 -10.24 -4.50 5.29
C ILE A 248 -10.49 -2.99 5.22
N THR A 249 -9.90 -2.27 6.18
CA THR A 249 -9.95 -0.82 6.28
C THR A 249 -8.54 -0.28 6.15
N LEU A 250 -8.32 0.54 5.13
CA LEU A 250 -7.04 1.18 4.84
C LEU A 250 -7.16 2.67 5.12
N VAL A 251 -6.25 3.21 5.91
CA VAL A 251 -6.32 4.58 6.39
C VAL A 251 -5.05 5.33 6.04
N THR A 252 -5.20 6.57 5.60
CA THR A 252 -4.11 7.54 5.46
C THR A 252 -4.16 8.55 6.60
N GLY A 253 -2.98 8.93 7.07
CA GLY A 253 -2.80 9.89 8.13
C GLY A 253 -1.68 10.87 7.83
N ASP A 254 -0.56 10.73 8.55
CA ASP A 254 0.52 11.72 8.57
C ASP A 254 1.34 11.81 7.27
N SER A 255 1.21 10.85 6.35
CA SER A 255 1.96 10.88 5.09
C SER A 255 1.49 11.96 4.11
N GLY A 256 0.30 12.54 4.32
CA GLY A 256 -0.35 13.44 3.37
C GLY A 256 -0.84 12.74 2.10
N ARG A 257 -0.80 11.39 2.04
CA ARG A 257 -1.41 10.61 0.96
C ARG A 257 -2.92 10.84 0.95
N ARG A 258 -3.50 10.89 -0.24
CA ARG A 258 -4.94 10.87 -0.46
C ARG A 258 -5.28 9.69 -1.36
N PHE A 259 -6.36 9.01 -1.02
CA PHE A 259 -6.91 7.94 -1.86
C PHE A 259 -7.56 8.50 -3.12
N GLY A 260 -7.35 7.82 -4.25
CA GLY A 260 -8.02 8.12 -5.51
C GLY A 260 -8.72 6.90 -6.11
N GLN A 261 -9.43 7.12 -7.22
CA GLN A 261 -10.17 6.07 -7.94
C GLN A 261 -9.31 4.85 -8.33
N ARG A 262 -8.04 5.09 -8.68
CA ARG A 262 -7.09 4.01 -9.02
C ARG A 262 -6.75 3.11 -7.83
N ASP A 263 -6.89 3.60 -6.60
CA ASP A 263 -6.62 2.81 -5.40
C ASP A 263 -7.78 1.87 -5.09
N LEU A 264 -9.02 2.22 -5.46
CA LEU A 264 -10.18 1.31 -5.34
C LEU A 264 -9.97 0.01 -6.10
N ILE A 265 -9.41 0.06 -7.32
CA ILE A 265 -9.13 -1.12 -8.14
C ILE A 265 -8.12 -2.03 -7.43
N LEU A 266 -7.05 -1.43 -6.90
CA LEU A 266 -5.99 -2.15 -6.20
C LEU A 266 -6.50 -2.78 -4.90
N VAL A 267 -7.26 -2.03 -4.11
CA VAL A 267 -7.84 -2.48 -2.84
C VAL A 267 -8.87 -3.58 -3.07
N ARG A 268 -9.68 -3.48 -4.12
CA ARG A 268 -10.63 -4.54 -4.50
C ARG A 268 -9.92 -5.85 -4.84
N GLU A 269 -8.83 -5.79 -5.61
CA GLU A 269 -8.08 -6.99 -5.98
C GLU A 269 -7.35 -7.59 -4.76
N LEU A 270 -6.81 -6.76 -3.87
CA LEU A 270 -6.22 -7.21 -2.61
C LEU A 270 -7.28 -7.91 -1.74
N ALA A 271 -8.45 -7.30 -1.58
CA ALA A 271 -9.56 -7.84 -0.79
C ALA A 271 -10.07 -9.16 -1.35
N ARG A 272 -10.18 -9.29 -2.69
CA ARG A 272 -10.56 -10.54 -3.36
C ARG A 272 -9.58 -11.68 -3.04
N ARG A 273 -8.27 -11.42 -3.13
CA ARG A 273 -7.23 -12.41 -2.80
C ARG A 273 -7.26 -12.78 -1.33
N ALA A 274 -7.38 -11.79 -0.45
CA ALA A 274 -7.46 -12.00 1.00
C ALA A 274 -8.69 -12.85 1.37
N ALA A 275 -9.85 -12.55 0.79
CA ALA A 275 -11.07 -13.32 1.01
C ALA A 275 -10.92 -14.78 0.56
N MET A 276 -10.36 -15.02 -0.63
CA MET A 276 -10.10 -16.38 -1.11
C MET A 276 -9.17 -17.16 -0.18
N ALA A 277 -8.14 -16.53 0.38
CA ALA A 277 -7.25 -17.19 1.34
C ALA A 277 -7.96 -17.55 2.64
N ILE A 278 -8.81 -16.66 3.16
CA ILE A 278 -9.63 -16.93 4.36
C ILE A 278 -10.55 -18.11 4.10
N ASP A 279 -11.26 -18.11 2.96
CA ASP A 279 -12.17 -19.16 2.54
C ASP A 279 -11.45 -20.52 2.46
N ASN A 280 -10.33 -20.57 1.74
CA ASN A 280 -9.53 -21.79 1.58
C ASN A 280 -9.01 -22.32 2.92
N ALA A 281 -8.54 -21.44 3.81
CA ALA A 281 -8.07 -21.83 5.14
C ALA A 281 -9.21 -22.34 6.05
N ARG A 282 -10.42 -21.76 5.95
CA ARG A 282 -11.61 -22.25 6.68
C ARG A 282 -12.02 -23.64 6.18
N LEU A 283 -12.19 -23.80 4.86
CA LEU A 283 -12.54 -25.08 4.24
C LEU A 283 -11.53 -26.19 4.56
N PHE A 284 -10.24 -25.85 4.56
CA PHE A 284 -9.19 -26.81 4.92
C PHE A 284 -9.32 -27.25 6.38
N ARG A 285 -9.51 -26.32 7.32
CA ARG A 285 -9.68 -26.66 8.74
C ARG A 285 -10.94 -27.48 9.00
N GLU A 286 -12.04 -27.16 8.32
CA GLU A 286 -13.27 -27.95 8.38
C GLU A 286 -13.03 -29.39 7.91
N THR A 287 -12.37 -29.56 6.77
CA THR A 287 -12.04 -30.88 6.22
C THR A 287 -11.12 -31.68 7.17
N GLN A 288 -10.12 -31.02 7.78
CA GLN A 288 -9.23 -31.66 8.75
C GLN A 288 -9.98 -32.06 10.04
N SER A 289 -10.86 -31.19 10.55
CA SER A 289 -11.66 -31.49 11.73
C SER A 289 -12.58 -32.68 11.50
N GLN A 290 -13.24 -32.77 10.35
CA GLN A 290 -14.09 -33.92 9.99
C GLN A 290 -13.28 -35.22 9.88
N ARG A 291 -12.08 -35.17 9.28
CA ARG A 291 -11.19 -36.33 9.19
C ARG A 291 -10.75 -36.83 10.56
N GLU A 292 -10.38 -35.92 11.47
CA GLU A 292 -9.97 -36.33 12.81
C GLU A 292 -11.15 -36.89 13.62
N GLN A 293 -12.35 -36.32 13.47
CA GLN A 293 -13.56 -36.87 14.09
C GLN A 293 -13.85 -38.30 13.62
N LEU A 294 -13.79 -38.54 12.30
CA LEU A 294 -13.95 -39.89 11.74
C LEU A 294 -12.85 -40.83 12.24
N ARG A 295 -11.59 -40.35 12.34
CA ARG A 295 -10.47 -41.14 12.86
C ARG A 295 -10.71 -41.58 14.31
N VAL A 296 -11.16 -40.66 15.16
CA VAL A 296 -11.48 -40.93 16.57
C VAL A 296 -12.63 -41.93 16.72
N ILE A 297 -13.70 -41.78 15.91
CA ILE A 297 -14.84 -42.72 15.90
C ILE A 297 -14.40 -44.11 15.43
N LEU A 298 -13.60 -44.20 14.37
CA LEU A 298 -13.13 -45.49 13.86
C LEU A 298 -12.17 -46.17 14.85
N SER A 299 -11.30 -45.42 15.54
CA SER A 299 -10.43 -45.99 16.57
C SER A 299 -11.22 -46.50 17.78
N SER A 300 -12.26 -45.78 18.23
CA SER A 300 -13.06 -46.23 19.36
C SER A 300 -13.91 -47.47 19.05
N ILE A 301 -14.40 -47.61 17.81
CA ILE A 301 -15.07 -48.84 17.35
C ILE A 301 -14.08 -50.01 17.28
N ALA A 302 -12.88 -49.79 16.74
CA ALA A 302 -11.87 -50.84 16.65
C ALA A 302 -11.44 -51.34 18.05
N ASP A 303 -11.24 -50.44 19.00
CA ASP A 303 -10.93 -50.80 20.40
C ASP A 303 -12.09 -51.55 21.07
N GLY A 304 -13.34 -51.15 20.81
CA GLY A 304 -14.53 -51.82 21.34
C GLY A 304 -14.73 -53.24 20.79
N VAL A 305 -14.47 -53.45 19.50
CA VAL A 305 -14.57 -54.77 18.84
C VAL A 305 -13.44 -55.69 19.31
N LEU A 306 -12.22 -55.16 19.50
CA LEU A 306 -11.09 -55.94 20.03
C LEU A 306 -11.27 -56.32 21.51
N ALA A 307 -11.98 -55.51 22.30
CA ALA A 307 -12.36 -55.87 23.66
C ALA A 307 -13.41 -56.98 23.68
N ALA A 308 -14.43 -56.89 22.83
CA ALA A 308 -15.48 -57.91 22.73
C ALA A 308 -14.97 -59.28 22.26
N ASP A 309 -13.94 -59.32 21.40
CA ASP A 309 -13.32 -60.56 20.93
C ASP A 309 -12.49 -61.25 22.04
N LYS A 310 -11.87 -60.47 22.95
CA LYS A 310 -11.10 -61.02 24.08
C LYS A 310 -11.98 -61.57 25.22
N ASP A 311 -13.20 -61.06 25.38
CA ASP A 311 -14.08 -61.41 26.50
C ASP A 311 -15.01 -62.61 26.21
N GLN A 312 -15.00 -63.20 25.01
CA GLN A 312 -15.70 -64.44 24.62
C GLN A 312 -17.01 -64.79 25.38
N ASN A 313 -17.89 -63.83 25.63
CA ASN A 313 -19.23 -64.09 26.14
C ASN A 313 -20.18 -62.96 25.78
N ILE A 314 -20.88 -63.11 24.67
CA ILE A 314 -22.12 -62.39 24.41
C ILE A 314 -23.24 -63.33 24.82
N THR A 315 -23.76 -63.16 26.03
CA THR A 315 -25.03 -63.77 26.45
C THR A 315 -26.17 -62.84 26.02
N PHE A 316 -27.17 -63.43 25.36
CA PHE A 316 -28.31 -62.80 24.69
C PHE A 316 -29.10 -61.80 25.53
#